data_AF-A0A5D3EJG7-F1
#
_entry.id   AF-A0A5D3EJG7-F1
#
_cell.length_a   1.000
_cell.length_b   1.000
_cell.length_c   1.000
_cell.angle_alpha   90.00
_cell.angle_beta   90.00
_cell.angle_gamma   90.00
#
_symmetry.space_group_name_H-M   'P 1'
#
loop_
_entity.id
_entity.type
_entity.pdbx_description
1 polymer ?
#
loop_
_entity_poly.entity_id
_entity_poly.type
_entity_poly.pdbx_seq_one_letter_code
_entity_poly.pdbx_strand_id
1 'polypeptide(L)'
;MNKKQCPEIPFWGASYPDARCIGGMLYDLDKCDENGNLHEPIDDIPCPFCRTEDFIESDPFNMVDRICHDLMEDDSAEQYDTHVDEAHDKAREWYMNWIERMRAKYGRL
;
A
#
# COMPACT_ATOMS: atom_id res chain seq x y z
N MET A 1 -15.10 -11.77 -19.22
CA MET A 1 -15.58 -11.42 -17.87
C MET A 1 -15.06 -10.03 -17.56
N ASN A 2 -15.93 -9.01 -17.46
CA ASN A 2 -15.52 -7.70 -16.97
C ASN A 2 -15.11 -7.87 -15.50
N LYS A 3 -13.81 -7.93 -15.22
CA LYS A 3 -13.34 -7.76 -13.84
C LYS A 3 -13.81 -6.38 -13.40
N LYS A 4 -14.60 -6.31 -12.32
CA LYS A 4 -14.97 -5.02 -11.73
C LYS A 4 -13.68 -4.26 -11.45
N GLN A 5 -13.61 -3.02 -11.92
CA GLN A 5 -12.48 -2.13 -11.66
C GLN A 5 -12.30 -1.98 -10.15
N CYS A 6 -11.07 -2.12 -9.66
CA CYS A 6 -10.78 -1.86 -8.25
C CYS A 6 -10.97 -0.37 -7.94
N PRO A 7 -11.30 -0.02 -6.69
CA PRO A 7 -11.48 1.37 -6.28
C PRO A 7 -10.24 2.22 -6.59
N GLU A 8 -10.47 3.46 -6.98
CA GLU A 8 -9.44 4.50 -6.95
C GLU A 8 -9.28 5.02 -5.53
N ILE A 9 -8.05 5.19 -5.06
CA ILE A 9 -7.75 5.55 -3.67
C ILE A 9 -6.68 6.63 -3.58
N PRO A 10 -6.63 7.40 -2.46
CA PRO A 10 -5.45 8.18 -2.12
C PRO A 10 -4.28 7.27 -1.75
N PHE A 11 -3.08 7.54 -2.27
CA PHE A 11 -1.90 6.73 -2.03
C PHE A 11 -0.61 7.53 -1.83
N TRP A 12 -0.18 8.37 -2.78
CA TRP A 12 1.11 9.08 -2.73
C TRP A 12 1.05 10.36 -1.89
N GLY A 13 0.38 10.28 -0.73
CA GLY A 13 0.14 11.42 0.17
C GLY A 13 -1.00 12.35 -0.24
N ALA A 14 -1.74 12.03 -1.31
CA ALA A 14 -2.90 12.81 -1.72
C ALA A 14 -4.08 12.68 -0.75
N SER A 15 -4.93 13.70 -0.73
CA SER A 15 -6.22 13.68 -0.03
C SER A 15 -7.39 13.24 -0.93
N TYR A 16 -7.15 13.16 -2.23
CA TYR A 16 -8.08 12.72 -3.28
C TYR A 16 -7.61 11.39 -3.89
N PRO A 17 -8.49 10.63 -4.57
CA PRO A 17 -8.08 9.44 -5.32
C PRO A 17 -7.07 9.80 -6.41
N ASP A 18 -5.82 9.41 -6.19
CA ASP A 18 -4.68 9.60 -7.09
C ASP A 18 -4.17 8.24 -7.62
N ALA A 19 -4.66 7.11 -7.11
CA ALA A 19 -4.23 5.77 -7.53
C ALA A 19 -5.30 4.98 -8.26
N ARG A 20 -4.92 4.31 -9.34
CA ARG A 20 -5.78 3.36 -10.07
C ARG A 20 -5.09 2.02 -10.28
N CYS A 21 -5.83 0.94 -10.06
CA CYS A 21 -5.40 -0.41 -10.43
C CYS A 21 -5.44 -0.63 -11.95
N ILE A 22 -4.31 -0.99 -12.56
CA ILE A 22 -4.19 -1.46 -13.95
C ILE A 22 -3.30 -2.70 -13.96
N GLY A 23 -3.79 -3.81 -14.50
CA GLY A 23 -3.01 -5.06 -14.56
C GLY A 23 -2.63 -5.66 -13.20
N GLY A 24 -3.25 -5.21 -12.11
CA GLY A 24 -2.90 -5.63 -10.74
C GLY A 24 -1.87 -4.73 -10.05
N MET A 25 -1.42 -3.66 -10.69
CA MET A 25 -0.47 -2.68 -10.12
C MET A 25 -1.16 -1.33 -9.93
N LEU A 26 -0.66 -0.52 -8.98
CA LEU A 26 -1.10 0.85 -8.81
C LEU A 26 -0.39 1.78 -9.80
N TYR A 27 -1.18 2.59 -10.50
CA TYR A 27 -0.72 3.67 -11.35
C TYR A 27 -1.11 5.00 -10.71
N ASP A 28 -0.20 5.95 -10.72
CA ASP A 28 -0.42 7.32 -10.27
C ASP A 28 -1.15 8.11 -11.36
N LEU A 29 -2.38 8.54 -11.05
CA LEU A 29 -3.26 9.30 -11.92
C LEU A 29 -2.71 10.68 -12.26
N ASP A 30 -1.85 11.23 -11.40
CA ASP A 30 -1.18 12.51 -11.64
C ASP A 30 0.06 12.34 -12.54
N LYS A 31 0.45 11.10 -12.89
CA LYS A 31 1.54 10.77 -13.83
C LYS A 31 0.99 10.39 -15.20
N CYS A 32 0.56 11.38 -15.96
CA CYS A 32 0.11 11.20 -17.34
C CYS A 32 0.76 12.17 -18.35
N ASP A 33 0.69 11.80 -19.62
CA ASP A 33 1.03 12.67 -20.74
C ASP A 33 -0.04 13.75 -20.99
N GLU A 34 0.20 14.65 -21.95
CA GLU A 34 -0.73 15.74 -22.30
C GLU A 34 -2.11 15.25 -22.81
N ASN A 35 -2.22 13.97 -23.19
CA ASN A 35 -3.46 13.35 -23.65
C ASN A 35 -4.17 12.55 -22.54
N GLY A 36 -3.61 12.52 -21.32
CA GLY A 36 -4.14 11.78 -20.18
C GLY A 36 -3.80 10.29 -20.19
N ASN A 37 -2.85 9.84 -21.02
CA ASN A 37 -2.35 8.47 -20.94
C ASN A 37 -1.40 8.35 -19.74
N LEU A 38 -1.65 7.38 -18.88
CA LEU A 38 -0.80 7.13 -17.70
C LEU A 38 0.55 6.58 -18.13
N HIS A 39 1.61 7.06 -17.50
CA HIS A 39 2.93 6.46 -17.60
C HIS A 39 2.96 5.11 -16.89
N GLU A 40 3.89 4.23 -17.29
CA GLU A 40 4.17 3.02 -16.51
C GLU A 40 4.53 3.41 -15.07
N PRO A 41 4.15 2.59 -14.07
CA PRO A 41 4.43 2.89 -12.67
C PRO A 41 5.93 3.00 -12.47
N ILE A 42 6.36 4.04 -11.76
CA ILE A 42 7.77 4.18 -11.38
C ILE A 42 8.11 3.13 -10.32
N ASP A 43 7.16 2.87 -9.41
CA ASP A 43 7.26 1.86 -8.38
C ASP A 43 6.31 0.70 -8.70
N ASP A 44 6.82 -0.53 -8.62
CA ASP A 44 6.05 -1.76 -8.81
C ASP A 44 5.16 -2.06 -7.59
N ILE A 45 4.25 -1.13 -7.24
CA ILE A 45 3.34 -1.28 -6.10
C ILE A 45 2.13 -2.14 -6.49
N PRO A 46 1.92 -3.30 -5.87
CA PRO A 46 0.76 -4.14 -6.15
C PRO A 46 -0.55 -3.45 -5.75
N CYS A 47 -1.64 -3.79 -6.42
CA CYS A 47 -2.95 -3.27 -6.04
C CYS A 47 -3.40 -3.90 -4.70
N PRO A 48 -3.72 -3.11 -3.67
CA PRO A 48 -4.10 -3.62 -2.35
C PRO A 48 -5.38 -4.46 -2.38
N PHE A 49 -6.20 -4.34 -3.43
CA PHE A 49 -7.50 -4.98 -3.51
C PHE A 49 -7.53 -6.31 -4.25
N CYS A 50 -6.67 -6.47 -5.26
CA CYS A 50 -6.63 -7.67 -6.10
C CYS A 50 -5.30 -8.44 -6.01
N ARG A 51 -4.27 -7.83 -5.41
CA ARG A 51 -2.99 -8.43 -5.04
C ARG A 51 -2.66 -8.10 -3.57
N THR A 52 -3.62 -8.39 -2.69
CA THR A 52 -3.56 -7.99 -1.26
C THR A 52 -2.32 -8.49 -0.54
N GLU A 53 -1.96 -9.77 -0.71
CA GLU A 53 -0.78 -10.33 -0.05
C GLU A 53 0.51 -9.68 -0.57
N ASP A 54 0.67 -9.59 -1.89
CA ASP A 54 1.84 -8.95 -2.49
C ASP A 54 1.98 -7.47 -2.07
N PHE A 55 0.86 -6.76 -1.91
CA PHE A 55 0.88 -5.38 -1.42
C PHE A 55 1.37 -5.28 0.03
N ILE A 56 0.90 -6.18 0.90
CA ILE A 56 1.36 -6.25 2.30
C ILE A 56 2.85 -6.60 2.35
N GLU A 57 3.29 -7.59 1.56
CA GLU A 57 4.68 -8.01 1.48
C GLU A 57 5.62 -6.91 0.96
N SER A 58 5.16 -6.10 0.00
CA SER A 58 5.93 -4.98 -0.53
C SER A 58 6.14 -3.82 0.45
N ASP A 59 5.41 -3.82 1.58
CA ASP A 59 5.45 -2.81 2.64
C ASP A 59 5.60 -1.34 2.13
N PRO A 60 4.71 -0.84 1.27
CA PRO A 60 4.91 0.43 0.58
C PRO A 60 4.88 1.65 1.49
N PHE A 61 4.39 1.52 2.72
CA PHE A 61 4.42 2.58 3.72
C PHE A 61 5.55 2.42 4.75
N ASN A 62 6.42 1.42 4.58
CA ASN A 62 7.52 1.07 5.49
C ASN A 62 7.02 0.89 6.94
N MET A 63 5.89 0.19 7.09
CA MET A 63 5.24 -0.02 8.38
C MET A 63 6.03 -0.98 9.27
N VAL A 64 6.72 -1.96 8.70
CA VAL A 64 7.54 -2.90 9.48
C VAL A 64 8.63 -2.14 10.21
N ASP A 65 9.41 -1.34 9.49
CA ASP A 65 10.49 -0.53 10.06
C ASP A 65 9.97 0.48 11.09
N ARG A 66 8.87 1.19 10.79
CA ARG A 66 8.23 2.13 11.73
C ARG A 66 7.80 1.46 13.02
N ILE A 67 7.11 0.33 12.93
CA ILE A 67 6.62 -0.39 14.10
C ILE A 67 7.78 -1.02 14.86
N CYS A 68 8.79 -1.56 14.17
CA CYS A 68 9.98 -2.10 14.80
C CYS A 68 10.68 -1.01 15.63
N HIS A 69 10.92 0.16 15.03
CA HIS A 69 11.50 1.31 15.73
C HIS A 69 10.68 1.72 16.97
N ASP A 70 9.34 1.73 16.88
CA ASP A 70 8.47 2.04 18.02
C ASP A 70 8.53 1.00 19.16
N LEU A 71 8.93 -0.24 18.86
CA LEU A 71 9.08 -1.32 19.85
C LEU A 71 10.47 -1.35 20.49
N MET A 72 11.49 -0.88 19.77
CA MET A 72 12.88 -0.90 20.22
C MET A 72 13.10 0.04 21.41
N GLU A 73 13.94 -0.38 22.35
CA GLU A 73 14.38 0.48 23.48
C GLU A 73 15.55 1.40 23.09
N ASP A 74 16.35 0.98 22.11
CA ASP A 74 17.48 1.71 21.55
C ASP A 74 17.71 1.37 20.06
N ASP A 75 18.57 2.11 19.38
CA ASP A 75 18.85 1.95 17.93
C ASP A 75 19.81 0.79 17.61
N SER A 76 19.92 -0.23 18.48
CA SER A 76 20.81 -1.37 18.21
C SER A 76 20.19 -2.37 17.22
N ALA A 77 21.06 -3.02 16.45
CA ALA A 77 20.65 -4.09 15.55
C ALA A 77 20.05 -5.30 16.30
N GLU A 78 20.47 -5.56 17.54
CA GLU A 78 19.93 -6.65 18.36
C GLU A 78 18.47 -6.40 18.76
N GLN A 79 18.13 -5.16 19.09
CA GLN A 79 16.74 -4.75 19.33
C GLN A 79 15.90 -4.89 18.05
N TYR A 80 16.43 -4.48 16.90
CA TYR A 80 15.74 -4.67 15.62
C TYR A 80 15.45 -6.15 15.33
N ASP A 81 16.47 -7.02 15.43
CA ASP A 81 16.33 -8.46 15.20
C ASP A 81 15.33 -9.11 16.19
N THR A 82 15.24 -8.58 17.41
CA THR A 82 14.30 -9.06 18.43
C THR A 82 12.84 -8.73 18.08
N HIS A 83 12.60 -7.57 17.47
CA HIS A 83 11.25 -7.03 17.28
C HIS A 83 10.72 -7.13 15.86
N VAL A 84 11.55 -7.44 14.86
CA VAL A 84 11.15 -7.44 13.44
C VAL A 84 10.01 -8.42 13.14
N ASP A 85 10.00 -9.61 13.75
CA ASP A 85 8.93 -10.60 13.57
C ASP A 85 7.58 -10.09 14.14
N GLU A 86 7.60 -9.50 15.33
CA GLU A 86 6.40 -8.88 15.94
C GLU A 86 5.94 -7.66 15.11
N ALA A 87 6.88 -6.89 14.57
CA ALA A 87 6.59 -5.75 13.71
C ALA A 87 5.94 -6.20 12.40
N HIS A 88 6.35 -7.34 11.81
CA HIS A 88 5.69 -7.92 10.65
C HIS A 88 4.23 -8.29 10.92
N ASP A 89 3.94 -8.96 12.05
CA ASP A 89 2.57 -9.34 12.42
C ASP A 89 1.68 -8.10 12.61
N LYS A 90 2.19 -7.09 13.32
CA LYS A 90 1.48 -5.82 13.54
C LYS A 90 1.31 -5.00 12.25
N ALA A 91 2.31 -4.99 11.37
CA ALA A 91 2.22 -4.34 10.07
C ALA A 91 1.13 -5.00 9.21
N ARG A 92 1.06 -6.34 9.20
CA ARG A 92 0.00 -7.07 8.50
C ARG A 92 -1.39 -6.68 9.00
N GLU A 93 -1.60 -6.63 10.31
CA GLU A 93 -2.88 -6.18 10.89
C GLU A 93 -3.21 -4.74 10.48
N TRP A 94 -2.23 -3.84 10.57
CA TRP A 94 -2.38 -2.45 10.16
C TRP A 94 -2.79 -2.34 8.68
N TYR A 95 -2.12 -3.08 7.79
CA TYR A 95 -2.43 -3.08 6.36
C TYR A 95 -3.82 -3.60 6.09
N MET A 96 -4.23 -4.72 6.69
CA MET A 96 -5.58 -5.26 6.50
C MET A 96 -6.64 -4.24 6.91
N ASN A 97 -6.48 -3.61 8.07
CA ASN A 97 -7.37 -2.53 8.53
C ASN A 97 -7.38 -1.33 7.58
N TRP A 98 -6.22 -0.93 7.06
CA TRP A 98 -6.12 0.16 6.08
C TRP A 98 -6.84 -0.20 4.77
N ILE A 99 -6.64 -1.42 4.25
CA ILE A 99 -7.29 -1.91 3.01
C ILE A 99 -8.81 -1.95 3.20
N GLU A 100 -9.29 -2.43 4.34
CA GLU A 100 -10.73 -2.45 4.65
C GLU A 100 -11.32 -1.04 4.71
N ARG A 101 -10.64 -0.10 5.37
CA ARG A 101 -11.05 1.31 5.39
C ARG A 101 -11.10 1.92 3.99
N MET A 102 -10.10 1.63 3.15
CA MET A 102 -10.07 2.10 1.77
C MET A 102 -11.21 1.49 0.94
N ARG A 103 -11.46 0.20 1.11
CA ARG A 103 -12.58 -0.50 0.46
C ARG A 103 -13.93 0.07 0.91
N ALA A 104 -14.12 0.34 2.20
CA ALA A 104 -15.37 0.89 2.72
C ALA A 104 -15.63 2.34 2.24
N LYS A 105 -14.57 3.14 2.12
CA LYS A 105 -14.70 4.56 1.73
C LYS A 105 -14.79 4.76 0.22
N TYR A 106 -14.00 4.02 -0.56
CA TYR A 106 -13.83 4.23 -2.00
C TYR A 106 -14.42 3.12 -2.87
N GLY A 107 -14.69 1.94 -2.29
CA GLY A 107 -15.43 0.88 -2.95
C GLY A 107 -16.89 1.28 -3.11
N ARG A 108 -17.22 1.88 -4.27
CA ARG A 108 -18.61 2.07 -4.67
C ARG A 108 -19.31 0.69 -4.70
N LEU A 109 -20.47 0.60 -4.04
CA LEU A 109 -21.40 -0.54 -4.12
C LEU A 109 -21.85 -0.79 -5.58
#